data_AF-A0A0D2FJ72-F1
#
_entry.id   AF-A0A0D2FJ72-F1
#
_cell.length_a   1.000
_cell.length_b   1.000
_cell.length_c   1.000
_cell.angle_alpha   90.00
_cell.angle_beta   90.00
_cell.angle_gamma   90.00
#
_symmetry.space_group_name_H-M   'P 1'
#
loop_
_entity.id
_entity.type
_entity.pdbx_description
1 polymer ?
#
loop_
_entity_poly.entity_id
_entity_poly.type
_entity_poly.pdbx_seq_one_letter_code
_entity_poly.pdbx_strand_id
1 'polypeptide(L)'
;MENPETGGTFFAKDVKSTHNYQPLREGEIRLLTVFPGEPTDPLRDVICINQLDEITEKPSQIRLGRIFQEASCTLAFLGADQESSCAIETLMQISAKGIYGTCEKHWPKGLPACASLWSEMNIPQAEDPLLQQIVASFQRPWFRRTWVVQEAIAAPVVKVVCGKWIIDWDELFLAIEHVEQDIKSIPKVDRTAWQPFLTLARHREWEARHTRWSLIRMLETLRHVASGRMRDRFFALLGLAADGDRDEFEPDYQSDFEVIVSRLAEAFVRDGHGIELLTRAGLNPQSDRFPSWILDWTVPRHISLSDSFDRGGVYNASGDSEGEFFVTKEQDFHEICV
;
A
#
# COMPACT_ATOMS: atom_id res chain seq x y z
N MET A 1 -2.84 -3.42 29.15
CA MET A 1 -2.15 -2.42 28.32
C MET A 1 -1.57 -3.19 27.15
N GLU A 2 -2.30 -3.25 26.05
CA GLU A 2 -1.91 -3.97 24.84
C GLU A 2 -0.91 -3.13 24.05
N ASN A 3 0.16 -3.78 23.59
CA ASN A 3 1.23 -3.15 22.81
C ASN A 3 0.81 -3.10 21.33
N PRO A 4 0.68 -1.92 20.68
CA PRO A 4 0.19 -1.78 19.31
C PRO A 4 1.20 -2.19 18.19
N GLU A 5 2.29 -2.90 18.51
CA GLU A 5 3.50 -3.04 17.66
C GLU A 5 3.60 -4.33 16.81
N THR A 6 2.51 -5.00 16.40
CA THR A 6 2.63 -6.37 15.84
C THR A 6 2.69 -6.52 14.31
N GLY A 7 2.86 -5.43 13.55
CA GLY A 7 2.95 -5.49 12.09
C GLY A 7 4.37 -5.31 11.57
N GLY A 8 4.91 -6.28 10.84
CA GLY A 8 6.24 -6.17 10.22
C GLY A 8 6.40 -7.06 8.99
N THR A 9 7.50 -6.89 8.27
CA THR A 9 7.73 -7.59 6.99
C THR A 9 9.01 -8.39 7.05
N PHE A 10 8.90 -9.67 6.71
CA PHE A 10 9.99 -10.62 6.63
C PHE A 10 10.22 -10.98 5.15
N PHE A 11 11.38 -11.52 4.82
CA PHE A 11 11.65 -12.07 3.49
C PHE A 11 11.96 -13.54 3.62
N ALA A 12 11.62 -14.35 2.63
CA ALA A 12 12.03 -15.75 2.60
C ALA A 12 12.23 -16.26 1.18
N LYS A 13 13.08 -17.25 1.00
CA LYS A 13 13.30 -17.96 -0.25
C LYS A 13 12.85 -19.40 -0.08
N ASP A 14 11.59 -19.69 -0.40
CA ASP A 14 10.88 -20.94 -0.13
C ASP A 14 10.54 -21.19 1.35
N VAL A 15 9.29 -20.94 1.74
CA VAL A 15 8.81 -21.27 3.09
C VAL A 15 8.02 -22.57 3.06
N LYS A 16 8.56 -23.60 3.73
CA LYS A 16 7.76 -24.61 4.42
C LYS A 16 8.10 -24.52 5.91
N SER A 17 7.06 -24.35 6.74
CA SER A 17 6.99 -24.60 8.20
C SER A 17 7.06 -23.42 9.19
N THR A 18 6.02 -23.43 10.04
CA THR A 18 5.91 -23.09 11.46
C THR A 18 7.18 -22.55 12.15
N HIS A 19 7.35 -21.22 12.20
CA HIS A 19 8.33 -20.55 13.06
C HIS A 19 7.64 -19.50 13.93
N ASN A 20 7.97 -19.48 15.23
CA ASN A 20 7.57 -18.43 16.17
C ASN A 20 8.56 -17.28 16.09
N TYR A 21 8.25 -16.26 15.29
CA TYR A 21 9.06 -15.04 15.22
C TYR A 21 8.84 -14.17 16.46
N GLN A 22 9.91 -13.56 16.94
CA GLN A 22 9.79 -12.42 17.86
C GLN A 22 9.14 -11.25 17.11
N PRO A 23 8.22 -10.48 17.74
CA PRO A 23 7.66 -9.28 17.13
C PRO A 23 8.79 -8.33 16.70
N LEU A 24 8.68 -7.80 15.47
CA LEU A 24 9.59 -6.76 14.99
C LEU A 24 9.40 -5.48 15.82
N ARG A 25 10.50 -4.78 16.13
CA ARG A 25 10.38 -3.44 16.71
C ARG A 25 9.90 -2.45 15.64
N GLU A 26 9.33 -1.33 16.08
CA GLU A 26 8.95 -0.27 15.17
C GLU A 26 10.14 0.16 14.29
N GLY A 27 9.95 0.18 12.96
CA GLY A 27 10.99 0.56 12.00
C GLY A 27 12.00 -0.54 11.63
N GLU A 28 11.90 -1.75 12.19
CA GLU A 28 12.75 -2.88 11.77
C GLU A 28 12.17 -3.59 10.54
N ILE A 29 13.04 -3.88 9.57
CA ILE A 29 12.80 -4.83 8.49
C ILE A 29 13.85 -5.92 8.59
N ARG A 30 13.44 -7.20 8.58
CA ARG A 30 14.38 -8.34 8.66
C ARG A 30 14.42 -9.13 7.37
N LEU A 31 15.62 -9.25 6.82
CA LEU A 31 15.92 -10.10 5.68
C LEU A 31 16.31 -11.48 6.20
N LEU A 32 15.46 -12.48 5.93
CA LEU A 32 15.73 -13.87 6.29
C LEU A 32 16.27 -14.62 5.09
N THR A 33 17.31 -15.41 5.30
CA THR A 33 17.76 -16.41 4.33
C THR A 33 17.20 -17.76 4.71
N VAL A 34 16.62 -18.45 3.71
CA VAL A 34 16.16 -19.82 3.89
C VAL A 34 17.31 -20.80 3.67
N PHE A 35 17.50 -21.71 4.62
CA PHE A 35 18.44 -22.83 4.56
C PHE A 35 17.66 -24.15 4.40
N PRO A 36 17.48 -24.66 3.17
CA PRO A 36 16.62 -25.82 2.88
C PRO A 36 17.10 -27.18 3.44
N GLY A 37 18.05 -27.20 4.38
CA GLY A 37 18.62 -28.40 4.99
C GLY A 37 18.56 -28.47 6.52
N GLU A 38 18.07 -27.43 7.20
CA GLU A 38 17.97 -27.43 8.67
C GLU A 38 16.50 -27.55 9.12
N PRO A 39 16.11 -28.71 9.70
CA PRO A 39 14.70 -29.00 10.00
C PRO A 39 14.12 -28.23 11.20
N THR A 40 14.96 -27.57 11.99
CA THR A 40 14.53 -26.89 13.23
C THR A 40 14.56 -25.37 13.14
N ASP A 41 15.31 -24.80 12.20
CA ASP A 41 15.41 -23.35 11.96
C ASP A 41 15.86 -23.05 10.51
N PRO A 42 14.95 -23.20 9.52
CA PRO A 42 15.27 -22.98 8.13
C PRO A 42 15.40 -21.50 7.80
N LEU A 43 15.18 -20.55 8.73
CA LEU A 43 15.11 -19.12 8.44
C LEU A 43 16.03 -18.34 9.39
N ARG A 44 17.20 -17.91 8.89
CA ARG A 44 18.13 -17.09 9.70
C ARG A 44 18.05 -15.62 9.33
N ASP A 45 18.04 -14.76 10.35
CA ASP A 45 18.23 -13.32 10.20
C ASP A 45 19.61 -13.06 9.58
N VAL A 46 19.64 -12.43 8.41
CA VAL A 46 20.90 -12.07 7.73
C VAL A 46 21.15 -10.58 7.76
N ILE A 47 20.08 -9.77 7.63
CA ILE A 47 20.18 -8.30 7.69
C ILE A 47 18.98 -7.75 8.45
N CYS A 48 19.23 -6.96 9.49
CA CYS A 48 18.22 -6.08 10.09
C CYS A 48 18.46 -4.68 9.54
N ILE A 49 17.48 -4.13 8.83
CA ILE A 49 17.55 -2.80 8.21
C ILE A 49 16.99 -1.80 9.21
N ASN A 50 17.81 -0.83 9.62
CA ASN A 50 17.38 0.20 10.55
C ASN A 50 16.78 1.40 9.80
N GLN A 51 15.45 1.48 9.74
CA GLN A 51 14.74 2.59 9.09
C GLN A 51 14.84 3.92 9.87
N LEU A 52 15.52 3.94 11.02
CA LEU A 52 15.72 5.13 11.84
C LEU A 52 17.01 5.90 11.52
N ASP A 53 18.03 5.30 10.89
CA ASP A 53 19.27 5.98 10.49
C ASP A 53 19.08 6.82 9.22
N GLU A 54 18.85 8.12 9.41
CA GLU A 54 18.48 9.07 8.35
C GLU A 54 19.64 9.55 7.47
N ILE A 55 20.88 9.40 7.95
CA ILE A 55 22.04 10.05 7.35
C ILE A 55 22.78 9.09 6.45
N THR A 56 22.88 7.81 6.84
CA THR A 56 23.76 6.85 6.18
C THR A 56 22.97 5.72 5.53
N GLU A 57 22.20 4.99 6.33
CA GLU A 57 21.52 3.78 5.87
C GLU A 57 20.27 4.12 5.03
N LYS A 58 19.37 4.98 5.53
CA LYS A 58 18.06 5.21 4.91
C LYS A 58 18.07 5.85 3.52
N PRO A 59 18.88 6.89 3.23
CA PRO A 59 18.96 7.44 1.87
C PRO A 59 19.42 6.38 0.87
N SER A 60 20.41 5.56 1.25
CA SER A 60 20.89 4.42 0.47
C SER A 60 19.80 3.34 0.32
N GLN A 61 18.94 3.17 1.34
CA GLN A 61 17.84 2.21 1.36
C GLN A 61 16.63 2.60 0.49
N ILE A 62 16.38 3.87 0.24
CA ILE A 62 15.21 4.30 -0.53
C ILE A 62 15.23 3.72 -1.95
N ARG A 63 16.43 3.55 -2.51
CA ARG A 63 16.65 2.90 -3.80
C ARG A 63 16.83 1.37 -3.69
N LEU A 64 16.76 0.79 -2.49
CA LEU A 64 16.75 -0.66 -2.25
C LEU A 64 15.38 -1.32 -2.49
N GLY A 65 14.45 -0.66 -3.21
CA GLY A 65 13.32 -1.36 -3.84
C GLY A 65 13.78 -2.62 -4.60
N ARG A 66 15.02 -2.60 -5.11
CA ARG A 66 15.70 -3.75 -5.71
C ARG A 66 15.80 -4.99 -4.81
N ILE A 67 15.98 -4.84 -3.49
CA ILE A 67 15.99 -5.99 -2.57
C ILE A 67 14.64 -6.70 -2.59
N PHE A 68 13.54 -5.95 -2.61
CA PHE A 68 12.21 -6.54 -2.74
C PHE A 68 12.02 -7.21 -4.11
N GLN A 69 12.48 -6.57 -5.20
CA GLN A 69 12.40 -7.13 -6.56
C GLN A 69 13.23 -8.42 -6.71
N GLU A 70 14.38 -8.52 -6.06
CA GLU A 70 15.26 -9.70 -6.11
C GLU A 70 14.89 -10.76 -5.07
N ALA A 71 14.04 -10.42 -4.09
CA ALA A 71 13.59 -11.38 -3.10
C ALA A 71 12.77 -12.49 -3.75
N SER A 72 13.00 -13.74 -3.34
CA SER A 72 12.20 -14.85 -3.85
C SER A 72 10.78 -14.87 -3.28
N CYS A 73 10.58 -14.32 -2.08
CA CYS A 73 9.27 -14.07 -1.47
C CYS A 73 9.40 -13.03 -0.34
N THR A 74 8.40 -12.16 -0.25
CA THR A 74 8.19 -11.23 0.87
C THR A 74 7.02 -11.74 1.72
N LEU A 75 7.22 -11.85 3.01
CA LEU A 75 6.24 -12.25 4.01
C LEU A 75 5.71 -11.02 4.76
N ALA A 76 4.46 -10.68 4.54
CA ALA A 76 3.75 -9.63 5.26
C ALA A 76 3.16 -10.19 6.56
N PHE A 77 3.72 -9.84 7.72
CA PHE A 77 3.23 -10.33 9.01
C PHE A 77 2.20 -9.38 9.60
N LEU A 78 0.95 -9.83 9.71
CA LEU A 78 -0.16 -9.04 10.23
C LEU A 78 -0.37 -9.19 11.73
N GLY A 79 0.21 -10.21 12.37
CA GLY A 79 0.04 -10.49 13.79
C GLY A 79 -0.25 -11.97 14.06
N ALA A 80 -0.60 -12.30 15.30
CA ALA A 80 -0.91 -13.66 15.73
C ALA A 80 -2.09 -13.77 16.73
N ASP A 81 -2.89 -12.72 16.86
CA ASP A 81 -4.11 -12.77 17.68
C ASP A 81 -5.19 -13.65 17.06
N GLN A 82 -6.07 -14.17 17.93
CA GLN A 82 -7.11 -15.12 17.55
C GLN A 82 -8.09 -14.54 16.52
N GLU A 83 -8.49 -13.28 16.67
CA GLU A 83 -9.47 -12.64 15.78
C GLU A 83 -8.93 -12.52 14.35
N SER A 84 -7.67 -12.10 14.21
CA SER A 84 -7.04 -11.95 12.89
C SER A 84 -6.71 -13.29 12.25
N SER A 85 -6.33 -14.28 13.07
CA SER A 85 -6.20 -15.65 12.59
C SER A 85 -7.53 -16.19 12.06
N CYS A 86 -8.66 -15.93 12.73
CA CYS A 86 -9.99 -16.31 12.26
C CYS A 86 -10.38 -15.56 10.97
N ALA A 87 -10.03 -14.28 10.85
CA ALA A 87 -10.29 -13.49 9.65
C ALA A 87 -9.55 -14.04 8.42
N ILE A 88 -8.26 -14.34 8.55
CA ILE A 88 -7.49 -14.93 7.44
C ILE A 88 -7.99 -16.34 7.10
N GLU A 89 -8.34 -17.16 8.10
CA GLU A 89 -9.00 -18.45 7.86
C GLU A 89 -10.27 -18.29 7.02
N THR A 90 -11.11 -17.32 7.39
CA THR A 90 -12.36 -16.99 6.71
C THR A 90 -12.10 -16.53 5.27
N LEU A 91 -11.08 -15.70 5.03
CA LEU A 91 -10.73 -15.26 3.68
C LEU A 91 -10.23 -16.41 2.79
N MET A 92 -9.43 -17.33 3.35
CA MET A 92 -9.02 -18.55 2.64
C MET A 92 -10.25 -19.43 2.31
N GLN A 93 -11.21 -19.54 3.23
CA GLN A 93 -12.47 -20.26 3.00
C GLN A 93 -13.33 -19.59 1.91
N ILE A 94 -13.42 -18.25 1.90
CA ILE A 94 -14.15 -17.48 0.87
C ILE A 94 -13.54 -17.74 -0.51
N SER A 95 -12.21 -17.64 -0.62
CA SER A 95 -11.49 -17.93 -1.87
C SER A 95 -11.71 -19.37 -2.33
N ALA A 96 -11.52 -20.35 -1.42
CA ALA A 96 -11.72 -21.76 -1.73
C ALA A 96 -13.16 -22.07 -2.17
N LYS A 97 -14.17 -21.48 -1.52
CA LYS A 97 -15.58 -21.63 -1.91
C LYS A 97 -15.86 -20.99 -3.27
N GLY A 98 -15.29 -19.83 -3.56
CA GLY A 98 -15.41 -19.16 -4.86
C GLY A 98 -14.83 -19.99 -6.02
N ILE A 99 -13.73 -20.72 -5.79
CA ILE A 99 -13.07 -21.55 -6.82
C ILE A 99 -13.71 -22.95 -6.92
N TYR A 100 -13.92 -23.61 -5.79
CA TYR A 100 -14.24 -25.05 -5.74
C TYR A 100 -15.68 -25.34 -5.28
N GLY A 101 -16.46 -24.32 -4.93
CA GLY A 101 -17.76 -24.48 -4.28
C GLY A 101 -17.64 -25.19 -2.94
N THR A 102 -18.54 -26.15 -2.69
CA THR A 102 -18.53 -27.01 -1.50
C THR A 102 -17.93 -28.40 -1.77
N CYS A 103 -17.16 -28.56 -2.85
CA CYS A 103 -16.60 -29.84 -3.25
C CYS A 103 -15.46 -30.29 -2.33
N GLU A 104 -15.73 -31.24 -1.43
CA GLU A 104 -14.76 -31.77 -0.44
C GLU A 104 -13.47 -32.31 -1.08
N LYS A 105 -13.54 -32.90 -2.29
CA LYS A 105 -12.37 -33.47 -2.98
C LYS A 105 -11.33 -32.43 -3.39
N HIS A 106 -11.76 -31.20 -3.68
CA HIS A 106 -10.89 -30.10 -4.13
C HIS A 106 -10.61 -29.09 -3.03
N TRP A 107 -11.20 -29.28 -1.84
CA TRP A 107 -11.02 -28.39 -0.72
C TRP A 107 -9.56 -28.41 -0.22
N PRO A 108 -8.96 -27.24 0.12
CA PRO A 108 -7.59 -27.19 0.60
C PRO A 108 -7.37 -28.03 1.86
N LYS A 109 -6.32 -28.86 1.85
CA LYS A 109 -5.97 -29.72 3.00
C LYS A 109 -5.62 -28.86 4.21
N GLY A 110 -6.25 -29.16 5.34
CA GLY A 110 -5.99 -28.47 6.62
C GLY A 110 -6.82 -27.20 6.82
N LEU A 111 -7.51 -26.70 5.79
CA LEU A 111 -8.45 -25.59 5.92
C LEU A 111 -9.80 -26.14 6.42
N PRO A 112 -10.36 -25.62 7.53
CA PRO A 112 -11.70 -26.02 7.98
C PRO A 112 -12.75 -25.70 6.91
N ALA A 113 -13.77 -26.55 6.79
CA ALA A 113 -14.90 -26.28 5.89
C ALA A 113 -15.65 -25.01 6.32
N CYS A 114 -16.27 -24.32 5.37
CA CYS A 114 -17.14 -23.18 5.66
C CYS A 114 -18.23 -23.57 6.66
N ALA A 115 -18.57 -22.66 7.57
CA ALA A 115 -19.71 -22.86 8.46
C ALA A 115 -20.99 -23.07 7.63
N SER A 116 -21.86 -23.96 8.09
CA SER A 116 -23.15 -24.27 7.42
C SER A 116 -24.08 -23.06 7.29
N LEU A 117 -23.78 -21.97 7.99
CA LEU A 117 -24.52 -20.71 7.95
C LEU A 117 -24.22 -19.89 6.68
N TRP A 118 -23.15 -20.20 5.95
CA TRP A 118 -22.85 -19.52 4.69
C TRP A 118 -23.84 -20.04 3.65
N SER A 119 -24.82 -19.21 3.29
CA SER A 119 -25.91 -19.53 2.38
C SER A 119 -25.40 -19.70 0.93
N GLU A 120 -26.23 -19.36 -0.07
CA GLU A 120 -25.82 -19.32 -1.47
C GLU A 120 -24.64 -18.36 -1.74
N MET A 121 -24.37 -17.42 -0.83
CA MET A 121 -23.23 -16.48 -0.93
C MET A 121 -21.89 -17.15 -0.58
N ASN A 122 -20.80 -16.60 -1.09
CA ASN A 122 -19.45 -17.05 -0.78
C ASN A 122 -18.93 -16.52 0.57
N ILE A 123 -19.62 -15.56 1.19
CA ILE A 123 -19.24 -14.89 2.43
C ILE A 123 -20.11 -15.28 3.65
N PRO A 124 -19.64 -15.04 4.89
CA PRO A 124 -20.47 -15.16 6.09
C PRO A 124 -21.73 -14.28 6.05
N GLN A 125 -22.74 -14.64 6.83
CA GLN A 125 -23.97 -13.85 6.95
C GLN A 125 -23.72 -12.48 7.60
N ALA A 126 -24.63 -11.53 7.38
CA ALA A 126 -24.49 -10.16 7.86
C ALA A 126 -24.34 -10.05 9.40
N GLU A 127 -24.95 -10.96 10.14
CA GLU A 127 -24.91 -11.03 11.60
C GLU A 127 -23.68 -11.78 12.14
N ASP A 128 -22.91 -12.42 11.27
CA ASP A 128 -21.74 -13.20 11.65
C ASP A 128 -20.58 -12.25 12.05
N PRO A 129 -20.02 -12.37 13.26
CA PRO A 129 -18.88 -11.55 13.69
C PRO A 129 -17.65 -11.70 12.78
N LEU A 130 -17.54 -12.77 11.99
CA LEU A 130 -16.45 -12.98 11.05
C LEU A 130 -16.30 -11.82 10.04
N LEU A 131 -17.39 -11.19 9.60
CA LEU A 131 -17.30 -10.02 8.70
C LEU A 131 -16.61 -8.83 9.37
N GLN A 132 -16.91 -8.58 10.65
CA GLN A 132 -16.26 -7.53 11.42
C GLN A 132 -14.78 -7.85 11.66
N GLN A 133 -14.44 -9.13 11.86
CA GLN A 133 -13.03 -9.56 12.00
C GLN A 133 -12.25 -9.36 10.70
N ILE A 134 -12.86 -9.60 9.54
CA ILE A 134 -12.26 -9.26 8.23
C ILE A 134 -12.00 -7.75 8.15
N VAL A 135 -13.01 -6.91 8.45
CA VAL A 135 -12.86 -5.44 8.47
C VAL A 135 -11.71 -5.01 9.38
N ALA A 136 -11.68 -5.50 10.62
CA ALA A 136 -10.64 -5.18 11.60
C ALA A 136 -9.24 -5.60 11.12
N SER A 137 -9.12 -6.72 10.42
CA SER A 137 -7.84 -7.20 9.89
C SER A 137 -7.23 -6.24 8.86
N PHE A 138 -8.04 -5.60 8.02
CA PHE A 138 -7.57 -4.58 7.07
C PHE A 138 -7.38 -3.19 7.70
N GLN A 139 -7.90 -2.95 8.90
CA GLN A 139 -7.63 -1.73 9.66
C GLN A 139 -6.24 -1.73 10.32
N ARG A 140 -5.52 -2.86 10.28
CA ARG A 140 -4.19 -2.98 10.86
C ARG A 140 -3.20 -1.96 10.29
N PRO A 141 -2.23 -1.50 11.10
CA PRO A 141 -1.25 -0.50 10.68
C PRO A 141 -0.42 -0.93 9.47
N TRP A 142 -0.18 -2.23 9.28
CA TRP A 142 0.65 -2.75 8.19
C TRP A 142 0.22 -2.24 6.82
N PHE A 143 -1.08 -2.31 6.48
CA PHE A 143 -1.63 -1.83 5.20
C PHE A 143 -1.52 -0.31 5.00
N ARG A 144 -1.18 0.43 6.05
CA ARG A 144 -1.02 1.89 6.02
C ARG A 144 0.43 2.30 6.18
N ARG A 145 1.40 1.42 6.40
CA ARG A 145 2.81 1.84 6.53
C ARG A 145 3.32 2.35 5.19
N THR A 146 3.98 3.50 5.15
CA THR A 146 4.66 4.01 3.94
C THR A 146 5.52 2.96 3.24
N TRP A 147 6.33 2.22 4.00
CA TRP A 147 7.26 1.22 3.46
C TRP A 147 6.57 -0.02 2.90
N VAL A 148 5.28 -0.25 3.24
CA VAL A 148 4.49 -1.35 2.69
C VAL A 148 4.39 -1.27 1.17
N VAL A 149 4.51 -0.06 0.60
CA VAL A 149 4.47 0.16 -0.84
C VAL A 149 5.59 -0.63 -1.51
N GLN A 150 6.84 -0.48 -1.05
CA GLN A 150 7.96 -1.24 -1.61
C GLN A 150 7.84 -2.74 -1.31
N GLU A 151 7.43 -3.07 -0.08
CA GLU A 151 7.30 -4.46 0.39
C GLU A 151 6.29 -5.27 -0.42
N ALA A 152 5.12 -4.68 -0.70
CA ALA A 152 3.99 -5.36 -1.32
C ALA A 152 3.93 -5.20 -2.84
N ILE A 153 4.44 -4.11 -3.42
CA ILE A 153 4.35 -3.86 -4.86
C ILE A 153 5.57 -4.43 -5.58
N ALA A 154 6.78 -4.19 -5.06
CA ALA A 154 8.02 -4.48 -5.77
C ALA A 154 8.37 -5.98 -5.79
N ALA A 155 7.89 -6.75 -4.81
CA ALA A 155 8.29 -8.15 -4.65
C ALA A 155 7.63 -9.09 -5.67
N PRO A 156 8.33 -10.08 -6.25
CA PRO A 156 7.72 -11.00 -7.22
C PRO A 156 6.69 -11.92 -6.58
N VAL A 157 6.89 -12.33 -5.32
CA VAL A 157 5.96 -13.15 -4.56
C VAL A 157 5.73 -12.52 -3.19
N VAL A 158 4.47 -12.35 -2.80
CA VAL A 158 4.10 -11.87 -1.46
C VAL A 158 3.18 -12.89 -0.79
N LYS A 159 3.46 -13.23 0.46
CA LYS A 159 2.59 -14.05 1.30
C LYS A 159 2.23 -13.30 2.56
N VAL A 160 0.97 -13.35 2.95
CA VAL A 160 0.48 -12.74 4.18
C VAL A 160 0.45 -13.80 5.27
N VAL A 161 1.13 -13.53 6.38
CA VAL A 161 1.24 -14.40 7.55
C VAL A 161 0.42 -13.81 8.67
N CYS A 162 -0.50 -14.60 9.22
CA CYS A 162 -1.31 -14.21 10.37
C CYS A 162 -1.59 -15.42 11.26
N GLY A 163 -1.03 -15.43 12.47
CA GLY A 163 -1.12 -16.56 13.38
C GLY A 163 -0.55 -17.83 12.74
N LYS A 164 -1.38 -18.88 12.65
CA LYS A 164 -1.01 -20.16 12.02
C LYS A 164 -1.19 -20.18 10.49
N TRP A 165 -1.83 -19.15 9.92
CA TRP A 165 -2.22 -19.12 8.52
C TRP A 165 -1.21 -18.34 7.68
N ILE A 166 -0.99 -18.85 6.46
CA ILE A 166 -0.21 -18.22 5.42
C ILE A 166 -1.07 -18.25 4.16
N ILE A 167 -1.34 -17.09 3.58
CA ILE A 167 -2.14 -16.93 2.36
C ILE A 167 -1.31 -16.22 1.29
N ASP A 168 -1.36 -16.68 0.04
CA ASP A 168 -0.73 -16.00 -1.09
C ASP A 168 -1.45 -14.69 -1.39
N TRP A 169 -0.71 -13.65 -1.80
CA TRP A 169 -1.29 -12.32 -2.05
C TRP A 169 -2.45 -12.36 -3.06
N ASP A 170 -2.30 -13.13 -4.14
CA ASP A 170 -3.32 -13.24 -5.18
C ASP A 170 -4.56 -13.99 -4.69
N GLU A 171 -4.39 -14.96 -3.78
CA GLU A 171 -5.50 -15.66 -3.11
C GLU A 171 -6.24 -14.71 -2.16
N LEU A 172 -5.51 -13.88 -1.41
CA LEU A 172 -6.10 -12.84 -0.56
C LEU A 172 -6.85 -11.79 -1.40
N PHE A 173 -6.28 -11.39 -2.55
CA PHE A 173 -6.93 -10.47 -3.48
C PHE A 173 -8.24 -11.04 -3.99
N LEU A 174 -8.22 -12.29 -4.48
CA LEU A 174 -9.42 -12.99 -4.95
C LEU A 174 -10.49 -13.13 -3.86
N ALA A 175 -10.10 -13.42 -2.62
CA ALA A 175 -11.02 -13.47 -1.49
C ALA A 175 -11.74 -12.12 -1.31
N ILE A 176 -11.03 -11.00 -1.40
CA ILE A 176 -11.61 -9.66 -1.29
C ILE A 176 -12.47 -9.30 -2.49
N GLU A 177 -12.15 -9.76 -3.69
CA GLU A 177 -13.05 -9.61 -4.84
C GLU A 177 -14.39 -10.31 -4.61
N HIS A 178 -14.39 -11.54 -4.08
CA HIS A 178 -15.62 -12.23 -3.70
C HIS A 178 -16.39 -11.49 -2.59
N VAL A 179 -15.69 -10.95 -1.60
CA VAL A 179 -16.32 -10.09 -0.57
C VAL A 179 -16.97 -8.87 -1.22
N GLU A 180 -16.28 -8.13 -2.07
CA GLU A 180 -16.80 -6.93 -2.74
C GLU A 180 -17.99 -7.20 -3.66
N GLN A 181 -18.08 -8.40 -4.24
CA GLN A 181 -19.22 -8.85 -5.05
C GLN A 181 -20.46 -9.10 -4.18
N ASP A 182 -20.32 -9.91 -3.13
CA ASP A 182 -21.46 -10.36 -2.32
C ASP A 182 -21.91 -9.31 -1.29
N ILE A 183 -20.99 -8.49 -0.77
CA ILE A 183 -21.28 -7.49 0.28
C ILE A 183 -22.16 -6.34 -0.18
N LYS A 184 -22.32 -6.13 -1.51
CA LYS A 184 -23.28 -5.16 -2.05
C LYS A 184 -24.71 -5.44 -1.58
N SER A 185 -25.00 -6.69 -1.17
CA SER A 185 -26.27 -7.09 -0.58
C SER A 185 -26.39 -6.80 0.92
N ILE A 186 -25.32 -6.36 1.60
CA ILE A 186 -25.23 -6.16 3.05
C ILE A 186 -24.86 -4.69 3.39
N PRO A 187 -25.83 -3.84 3.78
CA PRO A 187 -25.64 -2.38 3.85
C PRO A 187 -24.84 -1.84 5.06
N LYS A 188 -24.30 -2.70 5.96
CA LYS A 188 -23.70 -2.28 7.24
C LYS A 188 -22.19 -2.52 7.37
N VAL A 189 -21.52 -3.02 6.34
CA VAL A 189 -20.08 -3.30 6.42
C VAL A 189 -19.28 -2.14 5.86
N ASP A 190 -18.27 -1.69 6.60
CA ASP A 190 -17.35 -0.64 6.17
C ASP A 190 -16.37 -1.16 5.11
N ARG A 191 -16.72 -0.95 3.84
CA ARG A 191 -15.90 -1.32 2.68
C ARG A 191 -14.67 -0.45 2.50
N THR A 192 -14.54 0.65 3.25
CA THR A 192 -13.36 1.51 3.17
C THR A 192 -12.14 0.87 3.84
N ALA A 193 -12.36 -0.11 4.73
CA ALA A 193 -11.32 -0.76 5.51
C ALA A 193 -10.22 -1.44 4.66
N TRP A 194 -10.59 -2.12 3.58
CA TRP A 194 -9.65 -2.82 2.66
C TRP A 194 -9.25 -2.01 1.43
N GLN A 195 -9.67 -0.75 1.29
CA GLN A 195 -9.24 0.12 0.18
C GLN A 195 -7.71 0.31 0.11
N PRO A 196 -6.96 0.42 1.23
CA PRO A 196 -5.50 0.42 1.19
C PRO A 196 -4.93 -0.83 0.52
N PHE A 197 -5.43 -2.00 0.88
CA PHE A 197 -5.03 -3.27 0.27
C PHE A 197 -5.34 -3.31 -1.23
N LEU A 198 -6.56 -2.94 -1.64
CA LEU A 198 -6.95 -2.89 -3.06
C LEU A 198 -6.09 -1.90 -3.86
N THR A 199 -5.68 -0.80 -3.25
CA THR A 199 -4.79 0.17 -3.88
C THR A 199 -3.39 -0.41 -4.10
N LEU A 200 -2.83 -1.09 -3.09
CA LEU A 200 -1.56 -1.80 -3.22
C LEU A 200 -1.64 -2.92 -4.27
N ALA A 201 -2.73 -3.68 -4.29
CA ALA A 201 -2.94 -4.76 -5.25
C ALA A 201 -2.99 -4.24 -6.70
N ARG A 202 -3.65 -3.09 -6.94
CA ARG A 202 -3.63 -2.43 -8.24
C ARG A 202 -2.21 -2.03 -8.64
N HIS A 203 -1.47 -1.32 -7.78
CA HIS A 203 -0.09 -0.94 -8.11
C HIS A 203 0.80 -2.16 -8.38
N ARG A 204 0.65 -3.23 -7.59
CA ARG A 204 1.35 -4.51 -7.78
C ARG A 204 1.06 -5.14 -9.15
N GLU A 205 -0.20 -5.14 -9.57
CA GLU A 205 -0.58 -5.68 -10.88
C GLU A 205 0.08 -4.90 -12.03
N TRP A 206 0.12 -3.57 -11.93
CA TRP A 206 0.75 -2.71 -12.93
C TRP A 206 2.28 -2.89 -12.95
N GLU A 207 2.92 -2.98 -11.77
CA GLU A 207 4.35 -3.29 -11.65
C GLU A 207 4.69 -4.66 -12.25
N ALA A 208 3.89 -5.70 -12.00
CA ALA A 208 4.09 -7.02 -12.60
C ALA A 208 4.01 -7.01 -14.14
N ARG A 209 3.23 -6.06 -14.71
CA ARG A 209 3.15 -5.82 -16.15
C ARG A 209 4.27 -4.92 -16.69
N HIS A 210 5.22 -4.54 -15.85
CA HIS A 210 6.31 -3.61 -16.17
C HIS A 210 5.82 -2.23 -16.62
N THR A 211 4.65 -1.82 -16.11
CA THR A 211 4.04 -0.51 -16.42
C THR A 211 3.88 0.28 -15.13
N ARG A 212 4.69 1.31 -14.96
CA ARG A 212 4.70 2.14 -13.74
C ARG A 212 3.83 3.38 -13.88
N TRP A 213 3.30 3.84 -12.75
CA TRP A 213 2.56 5.09 -12.66
C TRP A 213 3.56 6.25 -12.48
N SER A 214 3.21 7.45 -12.94
CA SER A 214 4.02 8.64 -12.61
C SER A 214 3.94 8.94 -11.13
N LEU A 215 4.98 9.58 -10.60
CA LEU A 215 5.13 9.90 -9.18
C LEU A 215 3.95 10.72 -8.67
N ILE A 216 3.49 11.71 -9.45
CA ILE A 216 2.32 12.52 -9.10
C ILE A 216 1.07 11.65 -8.88
N ARG A 217 0.79 10.67 -9.76
CA ARG A 217 -0.38 9.78 -9.60
C ARG A 217 -0.20 8.79 -8.45
N MET A 218 1.02 8.33 -8.20
CA MET A 218 1.31 7.49 -7.04
C MET A 218 1.10 8.25 -5.73
N LEU A 219 1.62 9.48 -5.62
CA LEU A 219 1.44 10.36 -4.47
C LEU A 219 -0.03 10.60 -4.14
N GLU A 220 -0.88 10.64 -5.16
CA GLU A 220 -2.32 10.84 -4.98
C GLU A 220 -3.08 9.59 -4.54
N THR A 221 -2.78 8.45 -5.17
CA THR A 221 -3.47 7.17 -4.90
C THR A 221 -3.02 6.56 -3.58
N LEU A 222 -1.78 6.79 -3.18
CA LEU A 222 -1.18 6.26 -1.95
C LEU A 222 -1.23 7.26 -0.78
N ARG A 223 -2.06 8.33 -0.83
CA ARG A 223 -2.20 9.30 0.29
C ARG A 223 -2.60 8.68 1.63
N HIS A 224 -3.24 7.52 1.61
CA HIS A 224 -3.69 6.80 2.80
C HIS A 224 -2.54 6.16 3.59
N VAL A 225 -1.33 6.08 3.02
CA VAL A 225 -0.17 5.53 3.74
C VAL A 225 0.27 6.52 4.82
N ALA A 226 0.21 6.05 6.06
CA ALA A 226 0.77 6.68 7.23
C ALA A 226 2.30 6.65 7.16
N SER A 227 2.86 7.85 7.33
CA SER A 227 4.29 8.09 7.33
C SER A 227 4.65 8.73 8.65
N GLY A 228 5.40 8.03 9.51
CA GLY A 228 5.92 8.61 10.75
C GLY A 228 6.77 9.86 10.49
N ARG A 229 7.37 9.95 9.29
CA ARG A 229 8.08 11.13 8.77
C ARG A 229 7.44 11.58 7.47
N MET A 230 7.08 12.87 7.36
CA MET A 230 6.35 13.40 6.20
C MET A 230 7.03 13.12 4.85
N ARG A 231 8.38 13.14 4.83
CA ARG A 231 9.25 12.91 3.66
C ARG A 231 9.20 11.48 3.12
N ASP A 232 9.11 10.47 4.00
CA ASP A 232 9.20 9.06 3.59
C ASP A 232 8.09 8.69 2.60
N ARG A 233 6.91 9.33 2.69
CA ARG A 233 5.80 9.12 1.75
C ARG A 233 6.19 9.43 0.30
N PHE A 234 7.12 10.35 0.06
CA PHE A 234 7.58 10.67 -1.28
C PHE A 234 8.65 9.68 -1.70
N PHE A 235 9.66 9.54 -0.84
CA PHE A 235 10.85 8.77 -1.16
C PHE A 235 10.56 7.28 -1.33
N ALA A 236 9.65 6.71 -0.55
CA ALA A 236 9.27 5.30 -0.68
C ALA A 236 8.68 4.96 -2.07
N LEU A 237 8.15 5.94 -2.82
CA LEU A 237 7.54 5.73 -4.13
C LEU A 237 8.55 5.79 -5.28
N LEU A 238 9.71 6.43 -5.09
CA LEU A 238 10.63 6.76 -6.18
C LEU A 238 11.13 5.54 -6.96
N GLY A 239 11.43 4.44 -6.25
CA GLY A 239 11.87 3.20 -6.90
C GLY A 239 10.80 2.48 -7.74
N LEU A 240 9.53 2.90 -7.60
CA LEU A 240 8.36 2.29 -8.25
C LEU A 240 7.63 3.26 -9.20
N ALA A 241 7.98 4.54 -9.18
CA ALA A 241 7.45 5.52 -10.11
C ALA A 241 8.17 5.43 -11.47
N ALA A 242 7.44 5.72 -12.55
CA ALA A 242 7.99 5.70 -13.92
C ALA A 242 9.06 6.77 -14.16
N ASP A 243 8.96 7.88 -13.43
CA ASP A 243 9.74 9.11 -13.49
C ASP A 243 10.55 9.35 -12.19
N GLY A 244 10.62 8.36 -11.30
CA GLY A 244 11.23 8.48 -9.96
C GLY A 244 12.76 8.41 -9.91
N ASP A 245 13.42 8.18 -11.03
CA ASP A 245 14.89 8.09 -11.17
C ASP A 245 15.55 9.45 -11.46
N ARG A 246 14.76 10.52 -11.56
CA ARG A 246 15.24 11.87 -11.84
C ARG A 246 16.02 12.48 -10.68
N ASP A 247 17.04 13.26 -11.04
CA ASP A 247 17.91 13.99 -10.10
C ASP A 247 17.11 14.95 -9.19
N GLU A 248 16.04 15.57 -9.71
CA GLU A 248 15.22 16.50 -8.91
C GLU A 248 14.44 15.79 -7.80
N PHE A 249 14.29 14.47 -7.90
CA PHE A 249 13.57 13.65 -6.94
C PHE A 249 14.50 12.88 -6.00
N GLU A 250 15.81 13.11 -6.07
CA GLU A 250 16.76 12.47 -5.17
C GLU A 250 16.37 12.65 -3.69
N PRO A 251 16.43 11.58 -2.87
CA PRO A 251 16.07 11.65 -1.47
C PRO A 251 16.90 12.67 -0.70
N ASP A 252 16.19 13.59 -0.06
CA ASP A 252 16.76 14.69 0.70
C ASP A 252 16.16 14.71 2.11
N TYR A 253 16.96 14.31 3.10
CA TYR A 253 16.58 14.35 4.51
C TYR A 253 17.13 15.57 5.23
N GLN A 254 17.91 16.41 4.55
CA GLN A 254 18.59 17.54 5.15
C GLN A 254 17.80 18.83 4.98
N SER A 255 17.15 19.00 3.83
CA SER A 255 16.33 20.16 3.54
C SER A 255 14.99 20.14 4.28
N ASP A 256 14.46 21.34 4.51
CA ASP A 256 13.09 21.51 5.00
C ASP A 256 12.08 20.84 4.06
N PHE A 257 10.98 20.35 4.65
CA PHE A 257 9.99 19.59 3.90
C PHE A 257 9.37 20.42 2.77
N GLU A 258 9.21 21.70 3.00
CA GLU A 258 8.65 22.69 2.10
C GLU A 258 9.52 22.89 0.86
N VAL A 259 10.85 22.85 1.03
CA VAL A 259 11.80 22.91 -0.08
C VAL A 259 11.67 21.68 -0.97
N ILE A 260 11.52 20.49 -0.38
CA ILE A 260 11.37 19.23 -1.09
C ILE A 260 10.08 19.22 -1.91
N VAL A 261 8.95 19.59 -1.27
CA VAL A 261 7.63 19.63 -1.92
C VAL A 261 7.60 20.67 -3.05
N SER A 262 8.22 21.84 -2.86
CA SER A 262 8.29 22.88 -3.89
C SER A 262 9.11 22.42 -5.10
N ARG A 263 10.27 21.79 -4.86
CA ARG A 263 11.12 21.21 -5.92
C ARG A 263 10.36 20.15 -6.74
N LEU A 264 9.59 19.29 -6.08
CA LEU A 264 8.74 18.29 -6.72
C LEU A 264 7.65 18.93 -7.58
N ALA A 265 6.93 19.91 -7.02
CA ALA A 265 5.86 20.61 -7.73
C ALA A 265 6.39 21.36 -8.97
N GLU A 266 7.54 22.02 -8.87
CA GLU A 266 8.23 22.66 -9.99
C GLU A 266 8.60 21.70 -11.11
N ALA A 267 9.08 20.50 -10.76
CA ALA A 267 9.36 19.46 -11.74
C ALA A 267 8.08 19.01 -12.45
N PHE A 268 7.00 18.74 -11.70
CA PHE A 268 5.72 18.35 -12.28
C PHE A 268 5.16 19.42 -13.24
N VAL A 269 5.27 20.71 -12.91
CA VAL A 269 4.86 21.78 -13.83
C VAL A 269 5.68 21.74 -15.12
N ARG A 270 7.01 21.58 -15.04
CA ARG A 270 7.90 21.47 -16.21
C ARG A 270 7.56 20.25 -17.10
N ASP A 271 6.99 19.20 -16.53
CA ASP A 271 6.57 18.01 -17.28
C ASP A 271 5.14 18.12 -17.85
N GLY A 272 4.48 19.27 -17.70
CA GLY A 272 3.12 19.49 -18.20
C GLY A 272 2.00 19.08 -17.24
N HIS A 273 2.31 18.76 -15.99
CA HIS A 273 1.31 18.43 -14.97
C HIS A 273 0.73 19.67 -14.25
N GLY A 274 0.93 20.89 -14.78
CA GLY A 274 0.43 22.13 -14.16
C GLY A 274 -1.08 22.14 -13.95
N ILE A 275 -1.87 21.76 -14.97
CA ILE A 275 -3.32 21.62 -14.83
C ILE A 275 -3.71 20.50 -13.86
N GLU A 276 -2.94 19.42 -13.82
CA GLU A 276 -3.17 18.28 -12.94
C GLU A 276 -3.05 18.70 -11.47
N LEU A 277 -1.99 19.47 -11.15
CA LEU A 277 -1.76 20.06 -9.84
C LEU A 277 -2.87 21.03 -9.45
N LEU A 278 -3.20 21.99 -10.32
CA LEU A 278 -4.23 23.00 -10.02
C LEU A 278 -5.61 22.38 -9.79
N THR A 279 -5.99 21.40 -10.60
CA THR A 279 -7.28 20.69 -10.46
C THR A 279 -7.41 19.99 -9.10
N ARG A 280 -6.27 19.67 -8.47
CA ARG A 280 -6.20 18.83 -7.27
C ARG A 280 -5.70 19.55 -6.02
N ALA A 281 -5.12 20.75 -6.15
CA ALA A 281 -4.80 21.65 -5.05
C ALA A 281 -6.03 21.94 -4.16
N GLY A 282 -7.23 21.78 -4.74
CA GLY A 282 -8.51 21.88 -4.06
C GLY A 282 -8.97 23.33 -3.93
N LEU A 283 -10.19 23.52 -3.40
CA LEU A 283 -10.76 24.84 -3.12
C LEU A 283 -10.62 25.23 -1.64
N ASN A 284 -9.99 24.39 -0.83
CA ASN A 284 -9.84 24.61 0.60
C ASN A 284 -8.65 25.55 0.83
N PRO A 285 -8.74 26.58 1.70
CA PRO A 285 -7.57 27.31 2.16
C PRO A 285 -6.59 26.29 2.72
N GLN A 286 -5.54 26.00 1.94
CA GLN A 286 -4.45 25.20 2.42
C GLN A 286 -3.88 25.87 3.67
N SER A 287 -3.24 25.06 4.49
CA SER A 287 -2.24 25.55 5.43
C SER A 287 -1.39 26.64 4.74
N ASP A 288 -1.12 27.77 5.40
CA ASP A 288 -0.21 28.84 4.93
C ASP A 288 1.25 28.35 4.69
N ARG A 289 1.45 27.03 4.74
CA ARG A 289 2.70 26.30 4.58
C ARG A 289 3.16 26.19 3.14
N PHE A 290 2.25 26.19 2.16
CA PHE A 290 2.58 26.06 0.75
C PHE A 290 1.87 27.12 -0.11
N PRO A 291 2.45 27.51 -1.26
CA PRO A 291 1.71 28.19 -2.31
C PRO A 291 0.44 27.43 -2.69
N SER A 292 -0.64 28.15 -2.97
CA SER A 292 -1.99 27.59 -3.16
C SER A 292 -2.14 26.58 -4.31
N TRP A 293 -1.18 26.52 -5.23
CA TRP A 293 -1.16 25.60 -6.36
C TRP A 293 -0.41 24.29 -6.07
N ILE A 294 0.31 24.22 -4.95
CA ILE A 294 1.05 23.04 -4.52
C ILE A 294 0.17 22.20 -3.61
N LEU A 295 0.05 20.90 -3.85
CA LEU A 295 -0.72 20.04 -2.96
C LEU A 295 0.03 19.77 -1.64
N ASP A 296 -0.69 19.86 -0.53
CA ASP A 296 -0.27 19.18 0.69
C ASP A 296 -0.62 17.69 0.59
N TRP A 297 0.31 16.87 0.08
CA TRP A 297 0.16 15.41 0.10
C TRP A 297 0.20 14.81 1.51
N THR A 298 0.44 15.63 2.55
CA THR A 298 0.51 15.20 3.94
C THR A 298 -0.81 14.99 4.63
N VAL A 299 -1.86 15.61 4.11
CA VAL A 299 -3.20 15.55 4.67
C VAL A 299 -4.11 14.58 3.88
N PRO A 300 -5.18 14.06 4.50
CA PRO A 300 -6.19 13.29 3.78
C PRO A 300 -6.72 14.04 2.56
N ARG A 301 -6.99 13.32 1.47
CA ARG A 301 -7.53 13.90 0.22
C ARG A 301 -8.83 14.66 0.51
N HIS A 302 -8.84 15.97 0.26
CA HIS A 302 -10.05 16.77 0.22
C HIS A 302 -10.80 16.61 -1.09
N ILE A 303 -12.09 16.97 -1.11
CA ILE A 303 -12.86 17.09 -2.34
C ILE A 303 -12.20 18.14 -3.23
N SER A 304 -11.92 17.75 -4.46
CA SER A 304 -11.25 18.53 -5.50
C SER A 304 -12.09 18.58 -6.76
N LEU A 305 -11.71 19.43 -7.72
CA LEU A 305 -12.38 19.45 -9.03
C LEU A 305 -12.26 18.09 -9.73
N SER A 306 -11.16 17.35 -9.50
CA SER A 306 -10.93 15.99 -10.01
C SER A 306 -12.06 15.02 -9.64
N ASP A 307 -12.63 15.15 -8.44
CA ASP A 307 -13.70 14.25 -7.97
C ASP A 307 -15.04 14.45 -8.71
N SER A 308 -15.18 15.58 -9.42
CA SER A 308 -16.31 15.83 -10.33
C SER A 308 -16.09 15.17 -11.69
N PHE A 309 -14.84 15.06 -12.16
CA PHE A 309 -14.49 14.43 -13.43
C PHE A 309 -14.63 12.89 -13.37
N ASP A 310 -14.28 12.27 -12.24
CA ASP A 310 -14.41 10.82 -12.01
C ASP A 310 -15.87 10.31 -12.08
N ARG A 311 -16.87 11.21 -12.07
CA ARG A 311 -18.30 10.90 -12.23
C ARG A 311 -18.77 10.89 -13.70
N GLY A 312 -17.85 10.91 -14.66
CA GLY A 312 -18.15 10.65 -16.07
C GLY A 312 -18.53 11.89 -16.90
N GLY A 313 -18.23 13.09 -16.42
CA GLY A 313 -18.40 14.33 -17.20
C GLY A 313 -17.06 14.82 -17.73
N VAL A 314 -16.72 14.55 -18.99
CA VAL A 314 -15.60 15.22 -19.66
C VAL A 314 -16.11 16.58 -20.15
N TYR A 315 -15.74 17.65 -19.47
CA TYR A 315 -16.06 19.02 -19.87
C TYR A 315 -14.85 19.65 -20.54
N ASN A 316 -14.93 19.91 -21.85
CA ASN A 316 -13.88 20.58 -22.62
C ASN A 316 -14.28 22.04 -22.92
N ALA A 317 -14.13 22.93 -21.95
CA ALA A 317 -14.42 24.36 -22.13
C ALA A 317 -13.37 25.09 -22.98
N SER A 318 -12.14 24.59 -23.06
CA SER A 318 -11.03 25.23 -23.78
C SER A 318 -10.98 24.86 -25.27
N GLY A 319 -11.76 23.85 -25.71
CA GLY A 319 -11.74 23.37 -27.08
C GLY A 319 -10.39 22.73 -27.41
N ASP A 320 -9.69 23.30 -28.39
CA ASP A 320 -8.35 22.86 -28.82
C ASP A 320 -7.22 23.69 -28.17
N SER A 321 -7.55 24.61 -27.26
CA SER A 321 -6.55 25.46 -26.60
C SER A 321 -5.81 24.68 -25.52
N GLU A 322 -4.48 24.73 -25.56
CA GLU A 322 -3.59 24.18 -24.53
C GLU A 322 -3.11 25.31 -23.61
N GLY A 323 -3.07 25.04 -22.29
CA GLY A 323 -2.51 25.99 -21.31
C GLY A 323 -1.01 25.78 -21.16
N GLU A 324 -0.24 26.88 -21.12
CA GLU A 324 1.22 26.83 -20.90
C GLU A 324 1.53 27.20 -19.45
N PHE A 325 2.06 26.24 -18.69
CA PHE A 325 2.34 26.44 -17.27
C PHE A 325 3.82 26.60 -17.01
N PHE A 326 4.20 27.61 -16.22
CA PHE A 326 5.59 27.79 -15.76
C PHE A 326 5.62 28.35 -14.34
N VAL A 327 6.73 28.09 -13.63
CA VAL A 327 6.93 28.58 -12.25
C VAL A 327 7.93 29.74 -12.27
N THR A 328 7.56 30.85 -11.62
CA THR A 328 8.46 31.99 -11.38
C THR A 328 8.87 32.04 -9.92
N LYS A 329 10.10 32.51 -9.65
CA LYS A 329 10.62 32.73 -8.29
C LYS A 329 10.85 34.22 -8.11
N GLU A 330 9.95 34.90 -7.42
CA GLU A 330 10.14 36.31 -7.05
C GLU A 330 10.35 36.44 -5.55
N GLN A 331 11.60 36.78 -5.17
CA GLN A 331 12.12 37.14 -3.84
C GLN A 331 11.83 36.13 -2.70
N ASP A 332 10.57 35.78 -2.44
CA ASP A 332 10.10 34.81 -1.43
C ASP A 332 8.87 33.97 -1.88
N PHE A 333 8.33 34.18 -3.09
CA PHE A 333 7.13 33.50 -3.58
C PHE A 333 7.42 32.60 -4.80
N HIS A 334 6.85 31.38 -4.78
CA HIS A 334 6.78 30.48 -5.93
C HIS A 334 5.39 30.62 -6.56
N GLU A 335 5.29 31.31 -7.69
CA GLU A 335 4.03 31.49 -8.40
C GLU A 335 3.94 30.56 -9.61
N ILE A 336 2.76 29.99 -9.85
CA ILE A 336 2.46 29.30 -11.10
C ILE A 336 1.78 30.28 -12.05
N CYS A 337 2.31 30.41 -13.25
CA CYS A 337 1.73 31.17 -14.35
C CYS A 337 1.05 30.21 -15.34
N VAL A 338 -0.03 30.66 -15.98
CA VAL A 338 -0.90 29.91 -16.91
C VAL A 338 -1.04 30.65 -18.22
#